data_AF-W6R7B2-F1
#
_entry.id   AF-W6R7B2-F1
#
_cell.length_a   1.000
_cell.length_b   1.000
_cell.length_c   1.000
_cell.angle_alpha   90.00
_cell.angle_beta   90.00
_cell.angle_gamma   90.00
#
_symmetry.space_group_name_H-M   'P 1'
#
loop_
_entity.id
_entity.type
_entity.pdbx_description
1 polymer ?
#
loop_
_entity_poly.entity_id
_entity_poly.type
_entity_poly.pdbx_seq_one_letter_code
_entity_poly.pdbx_strand_id
1 'polypeptide(L)'
;MKFDGKAFGAEIVGVVKGYLEKELAPLAARMDALEKRIEAIPAPVDLSSDLAALKTAIEAIVIPEIPNTPELPDITAIVGKAIKEAAAAIPAPEDGKDGLGLACAFIDRDGNLVLTMTNGEPKNLGPVVGKDGEPGKPGRDGFNLEDFDASVMDDGRTVLLSFTGKQLDYKVELGFPVMLYRGVFKDGQPYERGDTVTWAGSLWHCDKATSEKPGDGSKDWTLCAKKGRDGKNGEAKEAKPFQPLTIGTPAKGK
;
A
#
# COMPACT_ATOMS: atom_id res chain seq x y z
N MET A 1 -9.86 -66.62 16.59
CA MET A 1 -8.96 -66.19 15.50
C MET A 1 -7.66 -65.70 16.12
N LYS A 2 -6.50 -66.19 15.68
CA LYS A 2 -5.19 -65.64 16.08
C LYS A 2 -4.84 -64.50 15.12
N PHE A 3 -4.53 -63.34 15.68
CA PHE A 3 -4.07 -62.17 14.93
C PHE A 3 -2.65 -62.42 14.39
N ASP A 4 -2.45 -62.20 13.09
CA ASP A 4 -1.13 -62.26 12.46
C ASP A 4 -0.53 -60.85 12.37
N GLY A 5 0.23 -60.48 13.40
CA GLY A 5 0.90 -59.19 13.46
C GLY A 5 1.99 -59.00 12.41
N LYS A 6 2.52 -60.07 11.80
CA LYS A 6 3.57 -59.96 10.79
C LYS A 6 3.00 -59.55 9.44
N ALA A 7 1.86 -60.13 9.06
CA ALA A 7 1.12 -59.73 7.86
C ALA A 7 0.63 -58.29 7.97
N PHE A 8 0.03 -57.93 9.11
CA PHE A 8 -0.42 -56.56 9.37
C PHE A 8 0.74 -55.54 9.35
N GLY A 9 1.88 -55.87 9.97
CA GLY A 9 3.05 -55.00 9.96
C GLY A 9 3.62 -54.76 8.55
N ALA A 10 3.63 -55.78 7.68
CA ALA A 10 4.07 -55.63 6.30
C ALA A 10 3.15 -54.70 5.49
N GLU A 11 1.84 -54.77 5.71
CA GLU A 11 0.86 -53.90 5.06
C GLU A 11 1.01 -52.44 5.50
N ILE A 12 1.12 -52.20 6.82
CA ILE A 12 1.31 -50.85 7.36
C ILE A 12 2.61 -50.23 6.85
N VAL A 13 3.71 -50.98 6.76
CA VAL A 13 4.98 -50.47 6.21
C VAL A 13 4.82 -50.08 4.74
N GLY A 14 4.04 -50.83 3.95
CA GLY A 14 3.73 -50.49 2.57
C GLY A 14 2.95 -49.17 2.45
N VAL A 15 1.91 -49.00 3.27
CA VAL A 15 1.09 -47.77 3.32
C VAL A 15 1.93 -46.56 3.75
N VAL A 16 2.74 -46.73 4.80
CA VAL A 16 3.61 -45.66 5.31
C VAL A 16 4.67 -45.25 4.28
N LYS A 17 5.28 -46.20 3.56
CA LYS A 17 6.21 -45.88 2.47
C LYS A 17 5.54 -45.11 1.33
N GLY A 18 4.36 -45.55 0.90
CA GLY A 18 3.61 -44.84 -0.14
C GLY A 18 3.23 -43.41 0.27
N TYR A 19 2.87 -43.21 1.54
CA TYR A 19 2.58 -41.87 2.07
C TYR A 19 3.85 -41.01 2.15
N LEU A 20 4.96 -41.56 2.64
CA LEU A 20 6.25 -40.86 2.69
C LEU A 20 6.74 -40.44 1.31
N GLU A 21 6.65 -41.33 0.31
CA GLU A 21 7.03 -41.00 -1.06
C GLU A 21 6.13 -39.90 -1.64
N LYS A 22 4.82 -39.95 -1.38
CA LYS A 22 3.87 -38.94 -1.84
C LYS A 22 4.13 -37.56 -1.25
N GLU A 23 4.49 -37.48 0.02
CA GLU A 23 4.72 -36.21 0.72
C GLU A 23 6.15 -35.68 0.55
N LEU A 24 7.16 -36.55 0.44
CA LEU A 24 8.56 -36.13 0.32
C LEU A 24 9.00 -35.84 -1.13
N ALA A 25 8.38 -36.47 -2.14
CA ALA A 25 8.69 -36.19 -3.55
C ALA A 25 8.54 -34.71 -3.95
N PRO A 26 7.44 -33.99 -3.60
CA PRO A 26 7.31 -32.57 -3.96
C PRO A 26 8.31 -31.68 -3.20
N LEU A 27 8.74 -32.06 -2.00
CA LEU A 27 9.75 -31.33 -1.24
C LEU A 27 11.14 -31.48 -1.87
N ALA A 28 11.51 -32.70 -2.27
CA ALA A 28 12.76 -32.95 -2.99
C ALA A 28 12.82 -32.17 -4.31
N ALA A 29 11.73 -32.20 -5.10
CA ALA A 29 11.65 -31.44 -6.35
C ALA A 29 11.77 -29.91 -6.13
N ARG A 30 11.22 -29.39 -5.01
CA ARG A 30 11.39 -27.99 -4.63
C ARG A 30 12.83 -27.66 -4.23
N MET A 31 13.52 -28.56 -3.53
CA MET A 31 14.93 -28.39 -3.19
C MET A 31 15.80 -28.34 -4.44
N ASP A 32 15.63 -29.27 -5.37
CA ASP A 32 16.36 -29.28 -6.65
C ASP A 32 16.11 -28.00 -7.46
N ALA A 33 14.86 -27.50 -7.44
CA ALA A 33 14.50 -26.25 -8.11
C ALA A 33 15.14 -25.03 -7.44
N LEU A 34 15.27 -25.03 -6.11
CA LEU A 34 15.92 -23.95 -5.37
C LEU A 34 17.44 -23.98 -5.58
N GLU A 35 18.07 -25.15 -5.58
CA GLU A 35 19.51 -25.29 -5.86
C GLU A 35 19.85 -24.76 -7.27
N LYS A 36 19.06 -25.16 -8.29
CA LYS A 36 19.22 -24.61 -9.65
C LYS A 36 19.03 -23.10 -9.72
N ARG A 37 18.09 -22.55 -8.95
CA ARG A 37 17.86 -21.10 -8.90
C ARG A 37 19.03 -20.37 -8.24
N ILE A 38 19.66 -20.96 -7.24
CA ILE A 38 20.84 -20.39 -6.57
C ILE A 38 22.04 -20.41 -7.50
N GLU A 39 22.28 -21.51 -8.23
CA GLU A 39 23.36 -21.59 -9.23
C GLU A 39 23.17 -20.61 -10.39
N ALA A 40 21.92 -20.29 -10.73
CA ALA A 40 21.59 -19.33 -11.77
C ALA A 40 21.77 -17.85 -11.34
N ILE A 41 22.05 -17.56 -10.07
CA ILE A 41 22.33 -16.19 -9.62
C ILE A 41 23.72 -15.80 -10.15
N PRO A 42 23.83 -14.79 -11.03
CA PRO A 42 25.12 -14.35 -11.53
C PRO A 42 25.97 -13.79 -10.38
N ALA A 43 27.27 -14.06 -10.43
CA ALA A 43 28.20 -13.52 -9.44
C ALA A 43 28.10 -11.97 -9.43
N PRO A 44 28.20 -11.34 -8.25
CA PRO A 44 28.25 -9.88 -8.15
C PRO A 44 29.38 -9.33 -9.03
N VAL A 45 29.07 -8.36 -9.88
CA VAL A 45 30.07 -7.71 -10.75
C VAL A 45 30.95 -6.81 -9.89
N ASP A 46 32.26 -7.06 -9.92
CA ASP A 46 33.25 -6.21 -9.26
C ASP A 46 33.60 -5.01 -10.14
N LEU A 47 33.09 -3.83 -9.76
CA LEU A 47 33.27 -2.56 -10.47
C LEU A 47 34.44 -1.72 -9.90
N SER A 48 35.26 -2.29 -9.00
CA SER A 48 36.34 -1.55 -8.34
C SER A 48 37.38 -1.01 -9.31
N SER A 49 37.70 -1.76 -10.37
CA SER A 49 38.66 -1.37 -11.40
C SER A 49 38.13 -0.25 -12.31
N ASP A 50 36.86 -0.31 -12.70
CA ASP A 50 36.20 0.73 -13.52
C ASP A 50 36.12 2.07 -12.78
N LEU A 51 35.80 2.02 -11.48
CA LEU A 51 35.79 3.21 -10.62
C LEU A 51 37.17 3.85 -10.48
N ALA A 52 38.22 3.03 -10.36
CA ALA A 52 39.60 3.51 -10.30
C ALA A 52 39.99 4.19 -11.63
N ALA A 53 39.66 3.58 -12.76
CA ALA A 53 39.93 4.15 -14.08
C ALA A 53 39.20 5.49 -14.32
N LEU A 54 37.93 5.57 -13.92
CA LEU A 54 37.14 6.80 -14.05
C LEU A 54 37.72 7.94 -13.21
N LYS A 55 38.14 7.63 -11.98
CA LYS A 55 38.76 8.62 -11.09
C LYS A 55 40.04 9.19 -11.69
N THR A 56 40.93 8.33 -12.20
CA THR A 56 42.15 8.78 -12.88
C THR A 56 41.86 9.61 -14.12
N ALA A 57 40.82 9.26 -14.89
CA ALA A 57 40.43 10.03 -16.07
C ALA A 57 39.92 11.44 -15.72
N ILE A 58 39.17 11.58 -14.62
CA ILE A 58 38.68 12.89 -14.15
C ILE A 58 39.84 13.76 -13.64
N GLU A 59 40.76 13.19 -12.88
CA GLU A 59 41.93 13.91 -12.33
C GLU A 59 42.89 14.41 -13.43
N ALA A 60 42.90 13.76 -14.60
CA ALA A 60 43.71 14.17 -15.74
C ALA A 60 43.10 15.33 -16.56
N ILE A 61 41.88 15.77 -16.26
CA ILE A 61 41.24 16.89 -16.96
C ILE A 61 41.86 18.21 -16.46
N VAL A 62 42.74 18.79 -17.28
CA VAL A 62 43.27 20.14 -17.06
C VAL A 62 42.32 21.14 -17.72
N ILE A 63 41.70 22.00 -16.92
CA ILE A 63 40.88 23.11 -17.42
C ILE A 63 41.85 24.19 -17.91
N PRO A 64 41.87 24.55 -19.21
CA PRO A 64 42.76 25.59 -19.70
C PRO A 64 42.34 26.95 -19.13
N GLU A 65 43.31 27.71 -18.61
CA GLU A 65 43.08 29.10 -18.21
C GLU A 65 42.66 29.93 -19.42
N ILE A 66 41.51 30.61 -19.30
CA ILE A 66 41.01 31.52 -20.33
C ILE A 66 41.93 32.75 -20.31
N PRO A 67 42.63 33.08 -21.42
CA PRO A 67 43.43 34.29 -21.46
C PRO A 67 42.53 35.52 -21.29
N ASN A 68 42.97 36.49 -20.50
CA ASN A 68 42.24 37.72 -20.25
C ASN A 68 41.84 38.39 -21.59
N THR A 69 40.54 38.66 -21.71
CA THR A 69 39.93 39.32 -22.86
C THR A 69 40.60 40.68 -23.11
N PRO A 70 41.07 40.98 -24.34
CA PRO A 70 41.55 42.33 -24.66
C PRO A 70 40.38 43.33 -24.57
N GLU A 71 40.62 44.48 -23.93
CA GLU A 71 39.62 45.55 -23.82
C GLU A 71 39.28 46.08 -25.22
N LEU A 72 38.00 45.94 -25.59
CA LEU A 72 37.46 46.49 -26.83
C LEU A 72 37.42 48.02 -26.74
N PRO A 73 37.69 48.76 -27.83
CA PRO A 73 37.53 50.21 -27.85
C PRO A 73 36.08 50.61 -27.52
N ASP A 74 35.89 51.77 -26.90
CA ASP A 74 34.59 52.26 -26.42
C ASP A 74 33.56 52.44 -27.57
N ILE A 75 32.85 51.36 -27.86
CA ILE A 75 31.83 51.25 -28.91
C ILE A 75 30.69 52.26 -28.64
N THR A 76 30.43 52.55 -27.36
CA THR A 76 29.41 53.51 -26.93
C THR A 76 29.69 54.93 -27.43
N ALA A 77 30.96 55.35 -27.49
CA ALA A 77 31.33 56.66 -28.03
C ALA A 77 31.14 56.74 -29.56
N ILE A 78 31.50 55.67 -30.28
CA ILE A 78 31.41 55.62 -31.76
C ILE A 78 29.94 55.55 -32.19
N VAL A 79 29.16 54.69 -31.54
CA VAL A 79 27.71 54.55 -31.79
C VAL A 79 26.98 55.83 -31.36
N GLY A 80 27.38 56.48 -30.27
CA GLY A 80 26.78 57.74 -29.82
C GLY A 80 26.92 58.87 -30.85
N LYS A 81 28.08 58.99 -31.52
CA LYS A 81 28.27 59.99 -32.59
C LYS A 81 27.42 59.67 -33.82
N ALA A 82 27.41 58.40 -34.24
CA ALA A 82 26.64 57.95 -35.40
C ALA A 82 25.11 58.07 -35.20
N ILE A 83 24.60 57.75 -34.01
CA ILE A 83 23.17 57.90 -33.68
C ILE A 83 22.76 59.37 -33.68
N LYS A 84 23.62 60.28 -33.19
CA LYS A 84 23.32 61.73 -33.16
C LYS A 84 23.21 62.33 -34.57
N GLU A 85 24.11 61.94 -35.46
CA GLU A 85 24.09 62.39 -36.86
C GLU A 85 22.91 61.78 -37.64
N ALA A 86 22.59 60.50 -37.40
CA ALA A 86 21.45 59.83 -38.02
C ALA A 86 20.09 60.34 -37.50
N ALA A 87 19.96 60.60 -36.20
CA ALA A 87 18.72 61.11 -35.60
C ALA A 87 18.39 62.54 -36.06
N ALA A 88 19.39 63.36 -36.38
CA ALA A 88 19.19 64.71 -36.91
C ALA A 88 18.72 64.74 -38.38
N ALA A 89 18.90 63.64 -39.12
CA ALA A 89 18.58 63.54 -40.55
C ALA A 89 17.21 62.91 -40.84
N ILE A 90 16.48 62.43 -39.82
CA ILE A 90 15.14 61.86 -40.00
C ILE A 90 14.12 63.01 -39.97
N PRO A 91 13.40 63.31 -41.08
CA PRO A 91 12.30 64.26 -41.05
C PRO A 91 11.20 63.74 -40.11
N ALA A 92 10.63 64.63 -39.30
CA ALA A 92 9.55 64.28 -38.39
C ALA A 92 8.39 63.65 -39.20
N PRO A 93 7.89 62.45 -38.83
CA PRO A 93 6.72 61.88 -39.48
C PRO A 93 5.53 62.81 -39.27
N GLU A 94 4.76 63.05 -40.33
CA GLU A 94 3.45 63.69 -40.17
C GLU A 94 2.57 62.73 -39.35
N ASP A 95 2.01 63.24 -38.25
CA ASP A 95 1.09 62.46 -37.43
C ASP A 95 -0.08 62.02 -38.31
N GLY A 96 -0.20 60.69 -38.48
CA GLY A 96 -1.37 60.10 -39.12
C GLY A 96 -2.62 60.46 -38.32
N LYS A 97 -3.75 60.66 -39.02
CA LYS A 97 -5.05 60.92 -38.36
C LYS A 97 -5.29 59.89 -37.26
N ASP A 98 -5.69 60.35 -36.08
CA ASP A 98 -6.00 59.49 -34.94
C ASP A 98 -6.95 58.36 -35.36
N GLY A 99 -6.59 57.13 -34.99
CA GLY A 99 -7.43 55.97 -35.27
C GLY A 99 -8.76 56.06 -34.53
N LEU A 100 -9.85 55.66 -35.20
CA LEU A 100 -11.14 55.43 -34.54
C LEU A 100 -10.97 54.28 -33.53
N GLY A 101 -11.02 54.62 -32.25
CA GLY A 101 -10.89 53.68 -31.15
C GLY A 101 -12.21 53.02 -30.77
N LEU A 102 -12.14 52.03 -29.89
CA LEU A 102 -13.30 51.39 -29.30
C LEU A 102 -13.57 52.03 -27.94
N ALA A 103 -14.80 52.52 -27.73
CA ALA A 103 -15.24 53.06 -26.45
C ALA A 103 -15.91 51.97 -25.59
N CYS A 104 -16.72 51.10 -26.20
CA CYS A 104 -17.46 50.06 -25.48
C CYS A 104 -17.83 48.88 -26.38
N ALA A 105 -18.03 47.71 -25.77
CA ALA A 105 -18.57 46.51 -26.43
C ALA A 105 -19.64 45.89 -25.53
N PHE A 106 -20.80 45.53 -26.08
CA PHE A 106 -21.85 44.81 -25.35
C PHE A 106 -22.64 43.90 -26.28
N ILE A 107 -23.36 42.94 -25.70
CA ILE A 107 -24.30 42.07 -26.42
C ILE A 107 -25.71 42.63 -26.20
N ASP A 108 -26.43 42.90 -27.29
CA ASP A 108 -27.81 43.40 -27.22
C ASP A 108 -28.82 42.29 -26.86
N ARG A 109 -30.08 42.66 -26.69
CA ARG A 109 -31.15 41.71 -26.33
C ARG A 109 -31.49 40.75 -27.47
N ASP A 110 -31.12 41.10 -28.69
CA ASP A 110 -31.30 40.28 -29.89
C ASP A 110 -30.10 39.32 -30.11
N GLY A 111 -29.11 39.33 -29.21
CA GLY A 111 -27.95 38.45 -29.22
C GLY A 111 -26.80 38.91 -30.12
N ASN A 112 -26.81 40.15 -30.59
CA ASN A 112 -25.76 40.68 -31.46
C ASN A 112 -24.64 41.38 -30.67
N LEU A 113 -23.41 41.29 -31.17
CA LEU A 113 -22.29 42.10 -30.67
C LEU A 113 -22.41 43.51 -31.23
N VAL A 114 -22.51 44.49 -30.34
CA VAL A 114 -22.50 45.91 -30.69
C VAL A 114 -21.26 46.57 -30.11
N LEU A 115 -20.48 47.23 -30.98
CA LEU A 115 -19.32 48.03 -30.58
C LEU A 115 -19.65 49.51 -30.71
N THR A 116 -19.42 50.28 -29.65
CA THR A 116 -19.48 51.75 -29.68
C THR A 116 -18.07 52.28 -29.96
N MET A 117 -17.90 53.01 -31.06
CA MET A 117 -16.64 53.66 -31.42
C MET A 117 -16.41 54.92 -30.57
N THR A 118 -15.18 55.44 -30.52
CA THR A 118 -14.85 56.68 -29.79
C THR A 118 -15.55 57.93 -30.33
N ASN A 119 -16.08 57.88 -31.57
CA ASN A 119 -16.93 58.93 -32.13
C ASN A 119 -18.41 58.83 -31.69
N GLY A 120 -18.76 57.86 -30.83
CA GLY A 120 -20.11 57.64 -30.31
C GLY A 120 -21.02 56.81 -31.23
N GLU A 121 -20.55 56.41 -32.42
CA GLU A 121 -21.35 55.61 -33.34
C GLU A 121 -21.38 54.13 -32.92
N PRO A 122 -22.58 53.52 -32.79
CA PRO A 122 -22.71 52.08 -32.56
C PRO A 122 -22.59 51.31 -33.88
N LYS A 123 -21.79 50.25 -33.89
CA LYS A 123 -21.63 49.32 -35.00
C LYS A 123 -22.05 47.92 -34.56
N ASN A 124 -23.13 47.41 -35.16
CA ASN A 124 -23.60 46.04 -34.95
C ASN A 124 -22.77 45.08 -35.83
N LEU A 125 -22.13 44.09 -35.20
CA LEU A 125 -21.29 43.08 -35.85
C LEU A 125 -22.02 41.74 -36.06
N GLY A 126 -23.28 41.65 -35.67
CA GLY A 126 -24.13 40.48 -35.84
C GLY A 126 -24.14 39.52 -34.65
N PRO A 127 -24.84 38.38 -34.79
CA PRO A 127 -25.15 37.47 -33.69
C PRO A 127 -23.91 36.78 -33.11
N VAL A 128 -23.81 36.73 -31.78
CA VAL A 128 -22.77 36.01 -31.04
C VAL A 128 -23.30 34.65 -30.61
N VAL A 129 -23.21 33.68 -31.50
CA VAL A 129 -23.50 32.27 -31.18
C VAL A 129 -22.20 31.48 -31.26
N GLY A 130 -21.78 30.93 -30.12
CA GLY A 130 -20.74 29.91 -30.09
C GLY A 130 -21.28 28.63 -30.70
N LYS A 131 -20.44 27.86 -31.41
CA LYS A 131 -20.81 26.49 -31.79
C LYS A 131 -20.95 25.68 -30.51
N ASP A 132 -22.01 24.87 -30.41
CA ASP A 132 -22.13 23.90 -29.32
C ASP A 132 -20.90 22.99 -29.32
N GLY A 133 -20.39 22.69 -28.12
CA GLY A 133 -19.32 21.71 -27.96
C GLY A 133 -19.80 20.32 -28.39
N GLU A 134 -18.91 19.52 -28.97
CA GLU A 134 -19.20 18.12 -29.26
C GLU A 134 -19.67 17.40 -27.99
N PRO A 135 -20.70 16.53 -28.07
CA PRO A 135 -21.10 15.72 -26.94
C PRO A 135 -19.91 14.94 -26.37
N GLY A 136 -19.77 14.96 -25.05
CA GLY A 136 -18.78 14.12 -24.37
C GLY A 136 -18.98 12.65 -24.73
N LYS A 137 -17.90 11.87 -24.77
CA LYS A 137 -17.99 10.43 -24.97
C LYS A 137 -18.88 9.82 -23.87
N PRO A 138 -19.71 8.81 -24.19
CA PRO A 138 -20.44 8.06 -23.17
C PRO A 138 -19.49 7.57 -22.06
N GLY A 139 -19.90 7.70 -20.80
CA GLY A 139 -19.18 7.13 -19.68
C GLY A 139 -19.10 5.61 -19.82
N ARG A 140 -18.04 5.00 -19.26
CA ARG A 140 -17.91 3.53 -19.25
C ARG A 140 -19.00 2.94 -18.36
N ASP A 141 -19.68 1.89 -18.83
CA ASP A 141 -20.68 1.16 -18.06
C ASP A 141 -20.07 0.66 -16.73
N GLY A 142 -20.84 0.80 -15.64
CA GLY A 142 -20.41 0.43 -14.29
C GLY A 142 -20.39 -1.09 -14.06
N PHE A 143 -19.90 -1.50 -12.89
CA PHE A 143 -19.89 -2.90 -12.47
C PHE A 143 -21.32 -3.41 -12.20
N ASN A 144 -21.67 -4.58 -12.74
CA ASN A 144 -22.90 -5.30 -12.38
C ASN A 144 -22.68 -6.11 -11.11
N LEU A 145 -23.66 -6.11 -10.19
CA LEU A 145 -23.58 -6.89 -8.95
C LEU A 145 -23.70 -8.40 -9.16
N GLU A 146 -24.23 -8.86 -10.30
CA GLU A 146 -24.35 -10.30 -10.60
C GLU A 146 -23.00 -10.96 -10.90
N ASP A 147 -22.02 -10.18 -11.35
CA ASP A 147 -20.66 -10.64 -11.66
C ASP A 147 -19.73 -10.57 -10.42
N PHE A 148 -20.25 -10.15 -9.27
CA PHE A 148 -19.52 -10.02 -8.01
C PHE A 148 -19.58 -11.31 -7.19
N ASP A 149 -18.42 -11.81 -6.81
CA ASP A 149 -18.28 -12.93 -5.87
C ASP A 149 -17.32 -12.54 -4.73
N ALA A 150 -17.67 -12.98 -3.52
CA ALA A 150 -16.87 -12.79 -2.33
C ALA A 150 -16.71 -14.13 -1.60
N SER A 151 -15.46 -14.61 -1.51
CA SER A 151 -15.12 -15.88 -0.85
C SER A 151 -14.05 -15.66 0.22
N VAL A 152 -14.12 -16.44 1.30
CA VAL A 152 -13.09 -16.45 2.34
C VAL A 152 -12.03 -17.47 1.93
N MET A 153 -10.77 -17.08 1.96
CA MET A 153 -9.63 -17.94 1.64
C MET A 153 -9.36 -18.97 2.76
N ASP A 154 -8.55 -19.97 2.44
CA ASP A 154 -8.20 -21.07 3.36
C ASP A 154 -7.51 -20.62 4.65
N ASP A 155 -6.91 -19.42 4.65
CA ASP A 155 -6.28 -18.83 5.83
C ASP A 155 -7.28 -18.41 6.93
N GLY A 156 -8.57 -18.32 6.58
CA GLY A 156 -9.68 -17.93 7.44
C GLY A 156 -9.75 -16.43 7.77
N ARG A 157 -8.92 -15.59 7.16
CA ARG A 157 -8.82 -14.15 7.45
C ARG A 157 -8.75 -13.25 6.22
N THR A 158 -8.55 -13.81 5.04
CA THR A 158 -8.52 -13.07 3.78
C THR A 158 -9.80 -13.29 3.01
N VAL A 159 -10.46 -12.19 2.62
CA VAL A 159 -11.61 -12.24 1.73
C VAL A 159 -11.13 -11.90 0.32
N LEU A 160 -11.36 -12.83 -0.60
CA LEU A 160 -11.19 -12.62 -2.02
C LEU A 160 -12.47 -12.00 -2.58
N LEU A 161 -12.38 -10.75 -3.02
CA LEU A 161 -13.41 -10.09 -3.80
C LEU A 161 -13.06 -10.25 -5.27
N SER A 162 -13.95 -10.82 -6.06
CA SER A 162 -13.76 -11.00 -7.49
C SER A 162 -14.93 -10.44 -8.28
N PHE A 163 -14.61 -9.81 -9.41
CA PHE A 163 -15.56 -9.30 -10.38
C PHE A 163 -15.19 -9.87 -11.74
N THR A 164 -16.03 -10.76 -12.26
CA THR A 164 -15.78 -11.40 -13.57
C THR A 164 -16.80 -10.90 -14.59
N GLY A 165 -16.55 -9.72 -15.16
CA GLY A 165 -17.40 -9.14 -16.20
C GLY A 165 -16.94 -9.49 -17.62
N LYS A 166 -17.78 -9.21 -18.63
CA LYS A 166 -17.48 -9.48 -20.05
C LYS A 166 -16.24 -8.76 -20.61
N GLN A 167 -15.83 -7.65 -20.00
CA GLN A 167 -14.70 -6.80 -20.44
C GLN A 167 -13.66 -6.52 -19.36
N LEU A 168 -13.92 -6.88 -18.10
CA LEU A 168 -13.07 -6.56 -16.95
C LEU A 168 -13.13 -7.75 -15.99
N ASP A 169 -11.97 -8.36 -15.76
CA ASP A 169 -11.72 -9.33 -14.69
C ASP A 169 -10.85 -8.64 -13.64
N TYR A 170 -11.35 -8.55 -12.41
CA TYR A 170 -10.66 -7.88 -11.31
C TYR A 170 -10.79 -8.68 -10.02
N LYS A 171 -9.66 -8.86 -9.32
CA LYS A 171 -9.56 -9.62 -8.07
C LYS A 171 -8.81 -8.80 -7.03
N VAL A 172 -9.36 -8.75 -5.82
CA VAL A 172 -8.76 -8.07 -4.67
C VAL A 172 -8.79 -8.99 -3.47
N GLU A 173 -7.64 -9.14 -2.85
CA GLU A 173 -7.50 -9.84 -1.58
C GLU A 173 -7.51 -8.81 -0.44
N LEU A 174 -8.46 -8.95 0.48
CA LEU A 174 -8.57 -8.12 1.67
C LEU A 174 -8.28 -8.97 2.91
N GLY A 175 -7.08 -8.79 3.47
CA GLY A 175 -6.69 -9.43 4.73
C GLY A 175 -7.24 -8.67 5.93
N PHE A 176 -8.05 -9.35 6.77
CA PHE A 176 -8.59 -8.78 8.00
C PHE A 176 -7.76 -9.20 9.22
N PRO A 177 -7.45 -8.27 10.14
CA PRO A 177 -6.78 -8.59 11.40
C PRO A 177 -7.78 -9.17 12.42
N VAL A 178 -8.25 -10.40 12.16
CA VAL A 178 -9.20 -11.10 13.04
C VAL A 178 -8.49 -12.04 14.03
N MET A 179 -9.12 -12.25 15.19
CA MET A 179 -8.65 -13.19 16.21
C MET A 179 -8.99 -14.63 15.82
N LEU A 180 -8.03 -15.39 15.30
CA LEU A 180 -8.21 -16.80 14.95
C LEU A 180 -7.63 -17.71 16.03
N TYR A 181 -8.48 -18.55 16.66
CA TYR A 181 -8.01 -19.47 17.69
C TYR A 181 -7.33 -20.70 17.08
N ARG A 182 -6.02 -20.83 17.32
CA ARG A 182 -5.16 -21.92 16.80
C ARG A 182 -4.94 -23.06 17.80
N GLY A 183 -5.58 -23.01 18.97
CA GLY A 183 -5.48 -24.06 19.99
C GLY A 183 -4.36 -23.84 21.01
N VAL A 184 -3.82 -24.91 21.58
CA VAL A 184 -2.69 -24.86 22.52
C VAL A 184 -1.39 -24.60 21.75
N PHE A 185 -0.55 -23.70 22.26
CA PHE A 185 0.75 -23.38 21.66
C PHE A 185 1.61 -24.63 21.44
N LYS A 186 2.24 -24.72 20.27
CA LYS A 186 3.21 -25.76 19.91
C LYS A 186 4.52 -25.10 19.49
N ASP A 187 5.61 -25.58 20.08
CA ASP A 187 6.94 -25.08 19.76
C ASP A 187 7.33 -25.41 18.31
N GLY A 188 7.91 -24.44 17.61
CA GLY A 188 8.27 -24.56 16.20
C GLY A 188 7.12 -24.47 15.18
N GLN A 189 5.86 -24.31 15.61
CA GLN A 189 4.75 -24.00 14.71
C GLN A 189 4.74 -22.49 14.40
N PRO A 190 4.64 -22.07 13.11
CA PRO A 190 4.50 -20.67 12.78
C PRO A 190 3.09 -20.17 13.11
N TYR A 191 3.03 -18.99 13.73
CA TYR A 191 1.79 -18.25 13.99
C TYR A 191 1.86 -16.89 13.30
N GLU A 192 0.73 -16.44 12.77
CA GLU A 192 0.62 -15.15 12.08
C GLU A 192 -0.08 -14.13 12.96
N ARG A 193 0.05 -12.84 12.60
CA ARG A 193 -0.62 -11.75 13.31
C ARG A 193 -2.14 -11.98 13.34
N GLY A 194 -2.73 -11.80 14.52
CA GLY A 194 -4.15 -12.09 14.78
C GLY A 194 -4.41 -13.51 15.30
N ASP A 195 -3.46 -14.43 15.18
CA ASP A 195 -3.65 -15.77 15.75
C ASP A 195 -3.68 -15.69 17.29
N THR A 196 -4.52 -16.52 17.90
CA THR A 196 -4.62 -16.64 19.36
C THR A 196 -4.37 -18.08 19.78
N VAL A 197 -3.61 -18.24 20.86
CA VAL A 197 -3.21 -19.55 21.38
C VAL A 197 -3.36 -19.61 22.89
N THR A 198 -3.55 -20.82 23.41
CA THR A 198 -3.53 -21.08 24.85
C THR A 198 -2.14 -21.56 25.27
N TRP A 199 -1.53 -20.90 26.25
CA TRP A 199 -0.26 -21.30 26.84
C TRP A 199 -0.23 -20.95 28.34
N ALA A 200 0.25 -21.89 29.17
CA ALA A 200 0.28 -21.77 30.63
C ALA A 200 -1.09 -21.39 31.26
N GLY A 201 -2.18 -21.93 30.70
CA GLY A 201 -3.55 -21.65 31.15
C GLY A 201 -4.06 -20.24 30.84
N SER A 202 -3.34 -19.48 30.01
CA SER A 202 -3.68 -18.13 29.60
C SER A 202 -3.87 -18.08 28.07
N LEU A 203 -4.72 -17.17 27.60
CA LEU A 203 -4.92 -16.88 26.17
C LEU A 203 -3.98 -15.76 25.75
N TRP A 204 -3.24 -15.98 24.67
CA TRP A 204 -2.28 -15.05 24.10
C TRP A 204 -2.68 -14.69 22.66
N HIS A 205 -2.49 -13.44 22.27
CA HIS A 205 -2.66 -12.94 20.91
C HIS A 205 -1.31 -12.66 20.28
N CYS A 206 -1.14 -13.09 19.03
CA CYS A 206 0.04 -12.89 18.22
C CYS A 206 -0.04 -11.52 17.53
N ASP A 207 0.82 -10.58 17.93
CA ASP A 207 0.91 -9.24 17.34
C ASP A 207 1.79 -9.21 16.09
N LYS A 208 2.74 -10.14 15.99
CA LYS A 208 3.69 -10.24 14.89
C LYS A 208 3.95 -11.70 14.56
N ALA A 209 4.02 -12.03 13.26
CA ALA A 209 4.28 -13.39 12.82
C ALA A 209 5.55 -13.95 13.48
N THR A 210 5.40 -15.06 14.20
CA THR A 210 6.45 -15.62 15.06
C THR A 210 6.21 -17.12 15.26
N SER A 211 7.29 -17.83 15.58
CA SER A 211 7.25 -19.19 16.15
C SER A 211 7.74 -19.20 17.59
N GLU A 212 8.07 -18.03 18.15
CA GLU A 212 8.56 -17.92 19.52
C GLU A 212 7.44 -18.21 20.51
N LYS A 213 7.85 -18.63 21.70
CA LYS A 213 6.95 -19.02 22.78
C LYS A 213 6.28 -17.81 23.44
N PRO A 214 4.94 -17.84 23.68
CA PRO A 214 4.26 -16.82 24.45
C PRO A 214 4.77 -16.74 25.88
N GLY A 215 4.93 -15.51 26.40
CA GLY A 215 5.40 -15.29 27.76
C GLY A 215 5.46 -13.81 28.12
N ASP A 216 5.57 -13.54 29.42
CA ASP A 216 5.71 -12.18 29.94
C ASP A 216 6.99 -11.54 29.37
N GLY A 217 6.83 -10.43 28.64
CA GLY A 217 7.94 -9.69 28.01
C GLY A 217 8.24 -10.06 26.56
N SER A 218 7.48 -10.97 25.94
CA SER A 218 7.53 -11.15 24.48
C SER A 218 7.04 -9.90 23.76
N LYS A 219 7.70 -9.53 22.65
CA LYS A 219 7.25 -8.44 21.76
C LYS A 219 6.24 -8.92 20.72
N ASP A 220 6.17 -10.23 20.52
CA ASP A 220 5.34 -10.83 19.49
C ASP A 220 3.99 -11.31 20.05
N TRP A 221 3.88 -11.47 21.38
CA TRP A 221 2.69 -11.97 22.04
C TRP A 221 2.16 -11.00 23.10
N THR A 222 0.87 -10.70 23.03
CA THR A 222 0.12 -9.98 24.07
C THR A 222 -0.77 -10.94 24.87
N LEU A 223 -0.78 -10.80 26.19
CA LEU A 223 -1.67 -11.55 27.07
C LEU A 223 -3.13 -11.04 26.95
N CYS A 224 -4.03 -11.84 26.38
CA CYS A 224 -5.45 -11.48 26.25
C CYS A 224 -6.27 -11.85 27.49
N ALA A 225 -6.07 -13.06 28.01
CA ALA A 225 -6.77 -13.54 29.20
C ALA A 225 -5.81 -14.32 30.09
N LYS A 226 -5.67 -13.88 31.34
CA LYS A 226 -4.78 -14.52 32.32
C LYS A 226 -5.45 -15.73 32.97
N LYS A 227 -4.68 -16.80 33.20
CA LYS A 227 -5.10 -17.90 34.07
C LYS A 227 -5.55 -17.34 35.42
N GLY A 228 -6.69 -17.84 35.93
CA GLY A 228 -7.12 -17.57 37.30
C GLY A 228 -6.07 -18.04 38.33
N ARG A 229 -6.06 -17.41 39.52
CA ARG A 229 -5.28 -17.92 40.64
C ARG A 229 -5.82 -19.28 41.06
N ASP A 230 -4.92 -20.18 41.44
CA ASP A 230 -5.32 -21.46 41.99
C ASP A 230 -6.13 -21.22 43.28
N GLY A 231 -7.24 -21.94 43.41
CA GLY A 231 -8.09 -21.86 44.61
C GLY A 231 -7.34 -22.36 45.84
N LYS A 232 -7.64 -21.79 47.01
CA LYS A 232 -7.12 -22.29 48.28
C LYS A 232 -7.59 -23.73 48.47
N ASN A 233 -6.68 -24.64 48.82
CA ASN A 233 -7.03 -26.03 49.13
C ASN A 233 -8.15 -26.06 50.17
N GLY A 234 -9.29 -26.63 49.79
CA GLY A 234 -10.41 -26.84 50.69
C GLY A 234 -10.08 -27.98 51.64
N GLU A 235 -9.77 -27.68 52.90
CA GLU A 235 -9.82 -28.70 53.93
C GLU A 235 -11.29 -29.10 54.11
N ALA A 236 -11.61 -30.34 53.75
CA ALA A 236 -12.89 -30.95 54.11
C ALA A 236 -12.91 -31.10 55.64
N LYS A 237 -13.39 -30.07 56.34
CA LYS A 237 -13.67 -30.18 57.77
C LYS A 237 -14.70 -31.29 57.93
N GLU A 238 -14.40 -32.31 58.73
CA GLU A 238 -15.37 -33.34 59.08
C GLU A 238 -16.68 -32.66 59.49
N ALA A 239 -17.78 -33.10 58.88
CA ALA A 239 -19.09 -32.61 59.24
C ALA A 239 -19.26 -32.86 60.74
N LYS A 240 -19.52 -31.78 61.51
CA LYS A 240 -19.82 -31.92 62.94
C LYS A 240 -20.95 -32.96 63.06
N PRO A 241 -20.80 -34.00 63.91
CA PRO A 241 -21.85 -34.99 64.07
C PRO A 241 -23.14 -34.29 64.46
N PHE A 242 -24.24 -34.71 63.86
CA PHE A 242 -25.56 -34.12 64.08
C PHE A 242 -25.97 -34.39 65.53
N GLN A 243 -25.68 -33.44 66.42
CA GLN A 243 -26.12 -33.52 67.82
C GLN A 243 -27.56 -33.01 67.89
N PRO A 244 -28.48 -33.73 68.57
CA PRO A 244 -29.84 -33.25 68.80
C PRO A 244 -29.79 -31.89 69.50
N LEU A 245 -30.49 -30.89 68.94
CA LEU A 245 -30.69 -29.61 69.60
C LEU A 245 -31.58 -29.81 70.83
N THR A 246 -31.05 -29.59 72.03
CA THR A 246 -31.84 -29.62 73.26
C THR A 246 -32.66 -28.34 73.34
N ILE A 247 -33.96 -28.41 73.01
CA ILE A 247 -34.89 -27.32 73.28
C ILE A 247 -35.24 -27.38 74.76
N GLY A 248 -34.76 -26.40 75.53
CA GLY A 248 -35.15 -26.25 76.93
C GLY A 248 -36.64 -25.99 77.05
N THR A 249 -37.33 -26.74 77.90
CA THR A 249 -38.76 -26.53 78.18
C THR A 249 -38.96 -25.09 78.68
N PRO A 250 -39.84 -24.28 78.07
CA PRO A 250 -40.07 -22.92 78.53
C PRO A 250 -40.60 -22.96 79.97
N ALA A 251 -40.01 -22.14 80.83
CA ALA A 251 -40.41 -22.04 82.24
C ALA A 251 -41.91 -21.69 82.30
N LYS A 252 -42.68 -22.46 83.06
CA LYS A 252 -44.08 -22.12 83.38
C LYS A 252 -44.07 -20.77 84.09
N GLY A 253 -44.60 -19.74 83.42
CA GLY A 253 -44.80 -18.42 84.00
C GLY A 253 -45.59 -18.52 85.29
N LYS A 254 -45.12 -17.79 86.30
CA LYS A 254 -45.90 -17.38 87.47
C LYS A 254 -46.27 -15.93 87.32
#